data_AF-A0A8S3F3F8-F1
#
_entry.id   AF-A0A8S3F3F8-F1
#
_cell.length_a   1.000
_cell.length_b   1.000
_cell.length_c   1.000
_cell.angle_alpha   90.00
_cell.angle_beta   90.00
_cell.angle_gamma   90.00
#
_symmetry.space_group_name_H-M   'P 1'
#
loop_
_entity.id
_entity.type
_entity.pdbx_description
1 polymer ?
#
loop_
_entity_poly.entity_id
_entity_poly.type
_entity_poly.pdbx_seq_one_letter_code
_entity_poly.pdbx_strand_id
1 'polypeptide(L)'
;SLPPSRNYMTMIFFNDKISPANISFLTRYGIIGIYISIVSVFASFIRGQLFGTTNTIMFDELPQVDALWHFLTDIYLLRTVREHEIEADFFDRLIYIYRNPQVLLYWTRETTNTQ
;
A
#
# COMPACT_ATOMS: atom_id res chain seq x y z
N SER A 1 -23.39 -82.61 35.34
CA SER A 1 -24.50 -81.63 35.33
C SER A 1 -23.89 -80.23 35.30
N LEU A 2 -24.42 -79.36 34.45
CA LEU A 2 -23.88 -78.03 34.09
C LEU A 2 -23.57 -77.13 35.30
N PRO A 3 -22.55 -76.23 35.20
CA PRO A 3 -22.30 -75.22 36.22
C PRO A 3 -23.45 -74.18 36.26
N PRO A 4 -23.70 -73.54 37.43
CA PRO A 4 -24.83 -72.63 37.61
C PRO A 4 -24.74 -71.43 36.67
N SER A 5 -25.87 -71.12 36.02
CA SER A 5 -26.04 -70.02 35.06
C SER A 5 -25.77 -68.67 35.72
N ARG A 6 -24.65 -68.05 35.37
CA ARG A 6 -24.27 -66.70 35.82
C ARG A 6 -25.08 -65.69 35.02
N ASN A 7 -26.03 -65.01 35.65
CA ASN A 7 -26.80 -63.94 35.02
C ASN A 7 -25.89 -62.72 34.82
N TYR A 8 -25.51 -62.45 33.57
CA TYR A 8 -24.83 -61.21 33.20
C TYR A 8 -25.63 -60.49 32.11
N MET A 9 -25.74 -59.18 32.24
CA MET A 9 -26.34 -58.30 31.24
C MET A 9 -25.19 -57.62 30.50
N THR A 10 -25.04 -57.90 29.21
CA THR A 10 -24.07 -57.20 28.36
C THR A 10 -24.73 -55.95 27.79
N MET A 11 -24.19 -54.80 28.15
CA MET A 11 -24.62 -53.50 27.66
C MET A 11 -23.55 -52.94 26.72
N ILE A 12 -23.90 -52.74 25.46
CA ILE A 12 -23.01 -52.17 24.45
C ILE A 12 -23.35 -50.68 24.34
N PHE A 13 -22.40 -49.82 24.71
CA PHE A 13 -22.52 -48.38 24.59
C PHE A 13 -21.74 -47.88 23.37
N PHE A 14 -22.42 -47.17 22.48
CA PHE A 14 -21.79 -46.40 21.43
C PHE A 14 -21.66 -44.96 21.91
N ASN A 15 -20.44 -44.58 22.31
CA ASN A 15 -20.13 -43.23 22.73
C ASN A 15 -19.53 -42.46 21.55
N ASP A 16 -20.37 -41.68 20.87
CA ASP A 16 -19.92 -40.79 19.82
C ASP A 16 -19.25 -39.55 20.41
N LYS A 17 -18.06 -39.20 19.89
CA LYS A 17 -17.36 -37.99 20.29
C LYS A 17 -18.10 -36.76 19.78
N ILE A 18 -18.93 -36.19 20.64
CA ILE A 18 -19.50 -34.86 20.42
C ILE A 18 -18.41 -33.79 20.64
N SER A 19 -18.03 -33.11 19.57
CA SER A 19 -17.12 -31.98 19.62
C SER A 19 -17.83 -30.80 20.31
N PRO A 20 -17.18 -30.08 21.25
CA PRO A 20 -17.83 -28.99 21.98
C PRO A 20 -18.35 -27.90 21.03
N ALA A 21 -19.66 -27.62 21.11
CA ALA A 21 -20.38 -26.72 20.19
C ALA A 21 -19.76 -25.32 20.08
N ASN A 22 -19.15 -24.84 21.16
CA ASN A 22 -18.50 -23.52 21.23
C ASN A 22 -17.29 -23.41 20.30
N ILE A 23 -16.54 -24.50 20.10
CA ILE A 23 -15.39 -24.53 19.20
C ILE A 23 -15.87 -24.69 17.75
N SER A 24 -16.91 -25.50 17.52
CA SER A 24 -17.48 -25.74 16.19
C SER A 24 -18.02 -24.48 15.52
N PHE A 25 -18.69 -23.60 16.27
CA PHE A 25 -19.14 -22.30 15.77
C PHE A 25 -17.94 -21.40 15.41
N LEU A 26 -16.94 -21.32 16.29
CA LEU A 26 -15.73 -20.53 16.04
C LEU A 26 -14.95 -21.04 14.82
N THR A 27 -14.87 -22.36 14.62
CA THR A 27 -14.21 -22.96 13.46
C THR A 27 -14.92 -22.60 12.16
N ARG A 28 -16.26 -22.54 12.15
CA ARG A 28 -17.05 -22.22 10.94
C ARG A 28 -17.00 -20.74 10.57
N TYR A 29 -17.19 -19.83 11.52
CA TYR A 29 -17.18 -18.38 11.23
C TYR A 29 -15.76 -17.79 11.21
N GLY A 30 -14.83 -18.39 11.96
CA GLY A 30 -13.43 -17.97 12.01
C GLY A 30 -12.70 -18.17 10.69
N ILE A 31 -12.91 -19.30 10.00
CA ILE A 31 -12.24 -19.56 8.71
C ILE A 31 -12.70 -18.56 7.63
N ILE A 32 -13.98 -18.20 7.64
CA ILE A 32 -14.56 -17.22 6.73
C ILE A 32 -13.99 -15.83 7.04
N GLY A 33 -13.92 -15.45 8.32
CA GLY A 33 -13.32 -14.18 8.76
C GLY A 33 -11.84 -14.07 8.40
N ILE A 34 -11.07 -15.14 8.58
CA ILE A 34 -9.65 -15.20 8.22
C ILE A 34 -9.48 -15.04 6.70
N TYR A 35 -10.31 -15.72 5.90
CA TYR A 35 -10.26 -15.59 4.44
C TYR A 35 -10.53 -14.15 3.99
N ILE A 36 -11.60 -13.54 4.50
CA ILE A 36 -11.98 -12.17 4.15
C ILE A 36 -10.91 -11.16 4.60
N SER A 37 -10.31 -11.38 5.77
CA SER A 37 -9.23 -10.53 6.31
C SER A 37 -7.99 -10.57 5.42
N ILE A 38 -7.51 -11.77 5.09
CA ILE A 38 -6.32 -11.94 4.24
C ILE A 38 -6.58 -11.33 2.85
N VAL A 39 -7.71 -11.66 2.22
CA VAL A 39 -8.07 -11.13 0.90
C VAL A 39 -8.21 -9.61 0.93
N SER A 40 -8.79 -9.02 1.98
CA SER A 40 -8.88 -7.55 2.12
C SER A 40 -7.51 -6.89 2.25
N VAL A 41 -6.57 -7.50 2.96
CA VAL A 41 -5.21 -6.97 3.10
C VAL A 41 -4.50 -7.00 1.74
N PHE A 42 -4.54 -8.11 1.02
CA PHE A 42 -3.95 -8.20 -0.32
C PHE A 42 -4.61 -7.25 -1.32
N ALA A 43 -5.94 -7.13 -1.31
CA ALA A 43 -6.66 -6.20 -2.17
C ALA A 43 -6.30 -4.73 -1.85
N SER A 44 -6.14 -4.40 -0.57
CA SER A 44 -5.73 -3.05 -0.13
C SER A 44 -4.28 -2.77 -0.46
N PHE A 45 -3.40 -3.76 -0.36
CA PHE A 45 -2.00 -3.67 -0.74
C PHE A 45 -1.87 -3.39 -2.25
N ILE A 46 -2.53 -4.20 -3.09
CA ILE A 46 -2.56 -4.00 -4.54
C ILE A 46 -3.18 -2.64 -4.89
N ARG A 47 -4.26 -2.23 -4.20
CA ARG A 47 -4.87 -0.91 -4.38
C ARG A 47 -3.90 0.22 -4.00
N GLY A 48 -3.15 0.10 -2.91
CA GLY A 48 -2.16 1.11 -2.51
C GLY A 48 -1.01 1.26 -3.50
N GLN A 49 -0.56 0.15 -4.10
CA GLN A 49 0.52 0.17 -5.09
C GLN A 49 0.05 0.72 -6.47
N LEU A 50 -1.20 0.46 -6.86
CA LEU A 50 -1.74 0.89 -8.18
C LEU A 50 -2.47 2.23 -8.17
N PHE A 51 -3.08 2.62 -7.05
CA PHE A 51 -3.82 3.88 -6.90
C PHE A 51 -3.09 4.91 -6.03
N GLY A 52 -1.96 4.53 -5.42
CA GLY A 52 -1.03 5.47 -4.79
C GLY A 52 -0.45 6.50 -5.77
N THR A 53 -0.60 6.25 -7.08
CA THR A 53 -0.19 7.15 -8.15
C THR A 53 -1.12 8.33 -8.36
N THR A 54 -2.35 8.38 -7.84
CA THR A 54 -3.23 9.54 -8.10
C THR A 54 -2.65 10.87 -7.59
N ASN A 55 -1.87 10.82 -6.50
CA ASN A 55 -1.17 12.00 -5.98
C ASN A 55 0.18 12.27 -6.69
N THR A 56 0.66 11.32 -7.51
CA THR A 56 1.85 11.45 -8.36
C THR A 56 1.52 11.58 -9.84
N ILE A 57 0.24 11.63 -10.25
CA ILE A 57 -0.15 11.90 -11.65
C ILE A 57 0.49 13.22 -12.13
N MET A 58 0.52 14.24 -11.26
CA MET A 58 1.18 15.51 -11.56
C MET A 58 2.71 15.41 -11.69
N PHE A 59 3.30 14.28 -11.30
CA PHE A 59 4.73 13.96 -11.34
C PHE A 59 5.10 12.86 -12.36
N ASP A 60 4.15 12.05 -12.83
CA ASP A 60 4.36 10.99 -13.83
C ASP A 60 4.29 11.52 -15.27
N GLU A 61 3.57 12.63 -15.52
CA GLU A 61 3.38 13.20 -16.87
C GLU A 61 4.32 14.39 -17.19
N LEU A 62 5.53 14.46 -16.62
CA LEU A 62 6.49 15.50 -17.01
C LEU A 62 7.26 15.06 -18.26
N PRO A 63 7.10 15.74 -19.41
CA PRO A 63 7.69 15.27 -20.67
C PRO A 63 9.21 15.52 -20.74
N GLN A 64 9.74 16.56 -20.09
CA GLN A 64 11.19 16.78 -19.95
C GLN A 64 11.56 17.38 -18.60
N VAL A 65 12.37 16.66 -17.81
CA VAL A 65 12.82 17.08 -16.47
C VAL A 65 14.15 17.86 -16.52
N ASP A 66 14.78 17.96 -17.69
CA ASP A 66 16.10 18.59 -17.87
C ASP A 66 16.12 20.07 -17.45
N ALA A 67 15.06 20.83 -17.76
CA ALA A 67 14.96 22.23 -17.36
C ALA A 67 14.94 22.40 -15.83
N LEU A 68 14.25 21.50 -15.12
CA LEU A 68 14.23 21.48 -13.65
C LEU A 68 15.59 21.06 -13.10
N TRP A 69 16.25 20.09 -13.74
CA TRP A 69 17.58 19.64 -13.34
C TRP A 69 18.64 20.76 -13.48
N HIS A 70 18.61 21.51 -14.58
CA HIS A 70 19.48 22.68 -14.76
C HIS A 70 19.19 23.76 -13.71
N PHE A 71 17.93 24.05 -13.44
CA PHE A 71 17.54 25.02 -12.41
C PHE A 71 18.01 24.62 -10.99
N LEU A 72 17.90 23.34 -10.63
CA LEU A 72 18.42 22.83 -9.36
C LEU A 72 19.95 22.89 -9.31
N THR A 73 20.62 22.70 -10.43
CA THR A 73 22.08 22.85 -10.55
C THR A 73 22.51 24.31 -10.36
N ASP A 74 21.74 25.27 -10.87
CA ASP A 74 22.01 26.70 -10.66
C ASP A 74 21.88 27.08 -9.18
N ILE A 75 20.86 26.57 -8.47
CA ILE A 75 20.72 26.77 -7.01
C ILE A 75 21.94 26.20 -6.27
N TYR A 76 22.38 25.00 -6.66
CA TYR A 76 23.58 24.40 -6.09
C TYR A 76 24.82 25.28 -6.32
N LEU A 77 24.97 25.84 -7.52
CA LEU A 77 26.08 26.74 -7.85
C LEU A 77 26.02 28.01 -7.00
N LEU A 78 24.85 28.65 -6.86
CA LEU A 78 24.68 29.84 -6.01
C LEU A 78 25.13 29.60 -4.56
N ARG A 79 24.81 28.42 -4.02
CA ARG A 79 25.29 28.01 -2.70
C ARG A 79 26.82 27.90 -2.63
N THR A 80 27.49 27.46 -3.70
CA THR A 80 28.96 27.42 -3.74
C THR A 80 29.61 28.81 -3.82
N VAL A 81 28.94 29.77 -4.47
CA VAL A 81 29.42 31.16 -4.59
C VAL A 81 29.10 31.98 -3.33
N ARG A 82 28.26 31.47 -2.43
CA ARG A 82 27.82 32.11 -1.17
C ARG A 82 26.98 33.38 -1.38
N GLU A 83 26.30 33.48 -2.51
CA GLU A 83 25.35 34.55 -2.84
C GLU A 83 23.96 34.21 -2.28
N HIS A 84 23.81 34.35 -0.96
CA HIS A 84 22.65 33.87 -0.22
C HIS A 84 21.33 34.61 -0.52
N GLU A 85 21.39 35.88 -0.95
CA GLU A 85 20.19 36.64 -1.32
C GLU A 85 19.57 36.11 -2.61
N ILE A 86 20.42 35.79 -3.60
CA ILE A 86 19.98 35.22 -4.89
C ILE A 86 19.53 33.78 -4.72
N GLU A 87 20.24 33.00 -3.89
CA GLU A 87 19.86 31.64 -3.53
C GLU A 87 18.42 31.58 -2.96
N ALA A 88 18.06 32.54 -2.10
CA ALA A 88 16.72 32.62 -1.50
C ALA A 88 15.62 32.90 -2.55
N ASP A 89 15.84 33.82 -3.49
CA ASP A 89 14.86 34.13 -4.55
C ASP A 89 14.62 32.92 -5.49
N PHE A 90 15.69 32.21 -5.84
CA PHE A 90 15.58 30.99 -6.63
C PHE A 90 14.85 29.87 -5.85
N PHE A 91 15.06 29.78 -4.54
CA PHE A 91 14.37 28.80 -3.70
C PHE A 91 12.88 29.11 -3.55
N ASP A 92 12.50 30.38 -3.41
CA ASP A 92 11.10 30.79 -3.38
C ASP A 92 10.39 30.47 -4.71
N ARG A 93 11.08 30.68 -5.83
CA ARG A 93 10.59 30.27 -7.15
C ARG A 93 10.43 28.75 -7.27
N LEU A 94 11.37 27.96 -6.73
CA LEU A 94 11.25 26.49 -6.69
C LEU A 94 9.97 26.06 -5.97
N ILE A 95 9.74 26.61 -4.77
CA ILE A 95 8.54 26.30 -3.97
C ILE A 95 7.28 26.69 -4.73
N TYR A 96 7.27 27.87 -5.36
CA TYR A 96 6.13 28.33 -6.15
C TYR A 96 5.78 27.36 -7.30
N ILE A 97 6.79 26.90 -8.04
CA ILE A 97 6.63 25.93 -9.13
C ILE A 97 6.04 24.62 -8.60
N TYR A 98 6.59 24.07 -7.50
CA TYR A 98 6.11 22.82 -6.90
C TYR A 98 4.70 22.92 -6.30
N ARG A 99 4.28 24.11 -5.88
CA ARG A 99 2.94 24.33 -5.32
C ARG A 99 1.85 24.38 -6.39
N ASN A 100 2.19 24.67 -7.65
CA ASN A 100 1.24 24.78 -8.75
C ASN A 100 1.55 23.79 -9.88
N PRO A 101 0.79 22.69 -10.01
CA PRO A 101 1.06 21.66 -11.02
C PRO A 101 0.93 22.19 -12.46
N GLN A 102 0.18 23.28 -12.70
CA GLN A 102 0.09 23.91 -14.02
C GLN A 102 1.38 24.62 -14.41
N VAL A 103 2.04 25.28 -13.45
CA VAL A 103 3.31 25.98 -13.66
C VAL A 103 4.43 24.96 -13.83
N LEU A 104 4.44 23.90 -13.02
CA LEU A 104 5.36 22.77 -13.17
C LEU A 104 5.25 22.16 -14.56
N LEU A 105 4.03 21.85 -15.02
CA LEU A 105 3.81 21.27 -16.35
C LEU A 105 4.27 22.20 -17.48
N TYR A 106 4.03 23.52 -17.35
CA TYR A 106 4.52 24.52 -18.31
C TYR A 106 6.05 24.55 -18.37
N TRP A 107 6.72 24.47 -17.21
CA TRP A 107 8.18 24.45 -17.11
C TRP A 107 8.81 23.20 -17.75
N THR A 108 8.15 22.05 -17.66
CA THR A 108 8.68 20.79 -18.21
C THR A 108 8.22 20.46 -19.62
N ARG A 109 7.39 21.29 -20.27
CA ARG A 109 6.74 20.96 -21.55
C ARG A 109 7.60 21.06 -22.82
N GLU A 110 8.92 21.19 -22.70
CA GLU A 110 9.87 21.46 -23.79
C GLU A 110 9.54 22.72 -24.61
N THR A 111 10.52 23.61 -24.68
CA THR A 111 10.71 24.47 -25.85
C THR A 111 11.03 23.58 -27.05
N THR A 112 10.02 23.04 -27.73
CA THR A 112 10.19 22.54 -29.11
C THR A 112 10.50 23.75 -30.01
N ASN A 113 11.72 24.27 -29.89
CA ASN A 113 12.32 25.05 -30.96
C ASN A 113 12.65 24.03 -32.05
N THR A 114 11.66 23.83 -32.90
CA THR A 114 11.87 23.40 -34.28
C THR A 114 12.98 24.28 -34.88
N GLN A 115 14.18 23.72 -34.99
CA GLN A 115 15.15 24.08 -36.02
C GLN A 115 15.54 22.80 -36.75
#